data_AF-A0A7X2CLS1-F1
#
_entry.id   AF-A0A7X2CLS1-F1
#
_cell.length_a   1.000
_cell.length_b   1.000
_cell.length_c   1.000
_cell.angle_alpha   90.00
_cell.angle_beta   90.00
_cell.angle_gamma   90.00
#
_symmetry.space_group_name_H-M   'P 1'
#
loop_
_entity.id
_entity.type
_entity.pdbx_description
1 polymer ?
#
loop_
_entity_poly.entity_id
_entity_poly.type
_entity_poly.pdbx_seq_one_letter_code
_entity_poly.pdbx_strand_id
1 'polypeptide(L)' 'MYLLEEDTKEAAHHVQLMGSGTILREVREAAIILREQFNIGADVWSVTSFNELRRDGLAVERHNRLHPGQKPQPSY' A
#
# COMPACT_ATOMS: atom_id res chain seq x y z
N MET A 1 5.34 -5.45 2.89
CA MET A 1 5.12 -4.04 2.49
C MET A 1 5.05 -3.20 3.76
N TYR A 2 5.74 -2.08 3.86
CA TYR A 2 5.68 -1.25 5.05
C TYR A 2 5.50 0.22 4.69
N LEU A 3 4.84 0.96 5.58
CA LEU A 3 4.67 2.40 5.44
C LEU A 3 6.05 3.05 5.58
N LEU A 4 6.50 3.68 4.50
CA LEU A 4 7.81 4.32 4.43
C LEU A 4 7.71 5.78 4.86
N GLU A 5 6.69 6.50 4.37
CA GLU A 5 6.42 7.90 4.69
C GLU A 5 4.92 8.06 4.88
N GLU A 6 4.55 8.74 5.97
CA GLU A 6 3.17 9.05 6.30
C GLU A 6 2.96 10.56 6.17
N ASP A 7 1.87 10.95 5.54
CA ASP A 7 1.50 12.36 5.40
C ASP A 7 0.30 12.69 6.29
N THR A 8 0.59 13.29 7.44
CA THR A 8 -0.39 13.64 8.48
C THR A 8 -0.97 15.05 8.34
N LYS A 9 -0.57 15.81 7.31
CA LYS A 9 -1.03 17.18 7.11
C LYS A 9 -2.41 17.21 6.45
N GLU A 10 -3.24 18.16 6.84
CA GLU A 10 -4.55 18.36 6.22
C GLU A 10 -4.41 18.62 4.71
N ALA A 11 -5.24 17.95 3.92
CA ALA A 11 -5.23 17.98 2.46
C ALA A 11 -6.67 17.91 1.95
N ALA A 12 -6.92 18.39 0.73
CA ALA A 12 -8.25 18.26 0.12
C ALA A 12 -8.60 16.78 -0.16
N HIS A 13 -7.60 16.00 -0.55
CA HIS A 13 -7.70 14.56 -0.76
C HIS A 13 -6.47 13.84 -0.21
N HIS A 14 -6.58 12.53 0.03
CA HIS A 14 -5.48 11.69 0.52
C HIS A 14 -5.43 10.37 -0.25
N VAL A 15 -4.23 9.96 -0.65
CA VAL A 15 -4.00 8.76 -1.46
C VAL A 15 -2.90 7.89 -0.87
N GLN A 16 -2.81 6.66 -1.37
CA GLN A 16 -1.82 5.67 -0.97
C GLN A 16 -0.95 5.36 -2.20
N LEU A 17 0.35 5.64 -2.11
CA LEU A 17 1.31 5.42 -3.18
C LEU A 17 2.17 4.20 -2.83
N MET A 18 2.32 3.27 -3.77
CA MET A 18 3.08 2.04 -3.56
C MET A 18 4.21 1.94 -4.58
N GLY A 19 5.43 1.67 -4.12
CA GLY A 19 6.60 1.54 -4.98
C GLY A 19 7.52 0.41 -4.56
N SER A 20 8.36 -0.05 -5.48
CA SER A 20 9.37 -1.09 -5.23
C SER A 20 10.64 -0.79 -6.01
N GLY A 21 11.78 -1.27 -5.51
CA GLY A 21 13.06 -1.14 -6.20
C GLY A 21 13.44 0.30 -6.51
N THR A 22 13.98 0.55 -7.70
CA THR A 22 14.46 1.88 -8.11
C THR A 22 13.34 2.89 -8.28
N ILE A 23 12.16 2.46 -8.77
CA ILE A 23 10.99 3.33 -9.01
C ILE A 23 10.38 3.85 -7.71
N LEU A 24 10.65 3.24 -6.55
CA LEU A 24 10.21 3.78 -5.26
C LEU A 24 10.70 5.23 -5.03
N ARG A 25 11.83 5.63 -5.63
CA ARG A 25 12.30 7.02 -5.58
C ARG A 25 11.36 7.98 -6.31
N GLU A 26 10.91 7.60 -7.50
CA GLU A 26 9.97 8.39 -8.31
C GLU A 26 8.59 8.45 -7.66
N VAL A 27 8.18 7.39 -6.95
CA VAL A 27 6.93 7.37 -6.18
C VAL A 27 6.96 8.37 -5.03
N ARG A 28 8.10 8.53 -4.35
CA ARG A 28 8.28 9.55 -3.31
C ARG A 28 8.24 10.96 -3.89
N GLU A 29 8.87 11.18 -5.05
CA GLU A 29 8.79 12.47 -5.75
C GLU A 29 7.34 12.80 -6.17
N ALA A 30 6.58 11.80 -6.63
CA ALA A 30 5.17 11.98 -6.95
C ALA A 30 4.34 12.40 -5.71
N ALA A 31 4.67 11.92 -4.51
CA ALA A 31 4.02 12.37 -3.27
C ALA A 31 4.22 13.88 -3.04
N ILE A 32 5.43 14.39 -3.31
CA ILE A 32 5.77 15.81 -3.20
C ILE A 32 4.96 16.61 -4.23
N ILE A 33 4.96 16.19 -5.49
CA ILE A 33 4.21 16.84 -6.57
C ILE A 33 2.71 16.92 -6.25
N LEU A 34 2.12 15.81 -5.80
CA LEU A 34 0.70 15.74 -5.41
C LEU A 34 0.37 16.73 -4.30
N ARG A 35 1.24 16.85 -3.30
CA ARG A 35 1.05 17.77 -2.19
C ARG A 35 1.17 19.23 -2.65
N GLU A 36 2.23 19.57 -3.36
CA GLU A 36 2.56 20.96 -3.69
C GLU A 36 1.67 21.54 -4.79
N GLN A 37 1.35 20.74 -5.81
CA GLN A 37 0.65 21.24 -7.00
C GLN A 37 -0.86 20.99 -6.95
N PHE A 38 -1.30 20.00 -6.19
CA PHE A 38 -2.69 19.55 -6.19
C PHE A 38 -3.35 19.55 -4.80
N ASN A 39 -2.61 19.86 -3.73
CA ASN A 39 -3.09 19.76 -2.34
C ASN A 39 -3.67 18.36 -2.01
N ILE A 40 -3.01 17.32 -2.51
CA ILE A 40 -3.33 15.92 -2.24
C ILE A 40 -2.22 15.36 -1.35
N GLY A 41 -2.59 14.92 -0.15
CA GLY A 41 -1.66 14.21 0.74
C GLY A 41 -1.45 12.77 0.28
N ALA A 42 -0.28 12.20 0.57
CA ALA A 42 0.01 10.85 0.14
C ALA A 42 0.89 10.09 1.15
N ASP A 43 0.43 8.90 1.53
CA ASP A 43 1.27 7.93 2.25
C ASP A 43 2.03 7.08 1.25
N VAL A 44 3.33 6.90 1.46
CA VAL A 44 4.20 6.11 0.59
C VAL A 44 4.54 4.78 1.23
N TRP A 45 4.27 3.69 0.51
CA TRP A 45 4.55 2.33 0.93
C TRP A 45 5.70 1.71 0.14
N SER A 46 6.64 1.13 0.86
CA SER A 46 7.69 0.29 0.29
C SER A 46 7.20 -1.15 0.15
N VAL A 47 7.05 -1.59 -1.09
CA VAL A 47 6.64 -2.95 -1.44
C VAL A 47 7.86 -3.76 -1.86
N THR A 48 8.43 -4.52 -0.92
CA THR A 48 9.65 -5.31 -1.17
C THR A 48 9.43 -6.47 -2.15
N SER A 49 8.23 -7.04 -2.22
CA SER A 49 7.87 -8.08 -3.20
C SER A 49 6.35 -8.16 -3.40
N PHE A 50 5.87 -7.71 -4.57
CA PHE A 50 4.48 -7.90 -4.95
C PHE A 50 4.11 -9.38 -5.14
N ASN A 51 5.07 -10.22 -5.53
CA ASN A 51 4.84 -11.64 -5.74
C ASN A 51 4.50 -12.37 -4.43
N GLU A 52 5.21 -12.04 -3.34
CA GLU A 52 4.92 -12.62 -2.02
C GLU A 52 3.57 -12.15 -1.49
N LEU A 53 3.24 -10.86 -1.63
CA LEU A 53 1.93 -10.34 -1.24
C LEU A 53 0.78 -11.04 -1.97
N ARG A 54 0.95 -11.29 -3.29
CA ARG A 54 -0.04 -12.04 -4.06
C ARG A 54 -0.19 -13.47 -3.59
N ARG A 55 0.93 -14.15 -3.28
CA ARG A 55 0.91 -15.54 -2.79
C ARG A 55 0.21 -15.62 -1.43
N ASP A 56 0.50 -14.69 -0.53
CA ASP A 56 -0.16 -14.57 0.77
C ASP A 56 -1.67 -14.36 0.60
N GLY A 57 -2.09 -13.35 -0.17
CA GLY A 57 -3.50 -13.07 -0.43
C GLY A 57 -4.25 -14.28 -0.99
N LEU A 58 -3.68 -14.99 -1.97
CA LEU A 58 -4.30 -16.20 -2.53
C LEU A 58 -4.37 -17.36 -1.53
N ALA A 59 -3.35 -17.53 -0.69
CA ALA A 59 -3.33 -18.56 0.35
C ALA A 59 -4.41 -18.29 1.40
N VAL A 60 -4.53 -17.05 1.87
CA VAL A 60 -5.55 -16.61 2.83
C VAL A 60 -6.95 -16.72 2.23
N GLU A 61 -7.16 -16.26 0.99
CA GLU A 61 -8.45 -16.37 0.31
C GLU A 61 -8.88 -17.84 0.16
N ARG A 62 -7.96 -18.71 -0.27
CA ARG A 62 -8.21 -20.16 -0.36
C ARG A 62 -8.55 -20.74 1.00
N HIS A 63 -7.81 -20.38 2.05
CA HIS A 63 -8.07 -20.85 3.40
C HIS A 63 -9.47 -20.45 3.87
N ASN A 64 -9.83 -19.16 3.75
CA ASN A 64 -11.12 -18.63 4.17
C ASN A 64 -12.29 -19.30 3.41
N ARG A 65 -12.14 -19.53 2.11
CA ARG A 65 -13.11 -20.26 1.28
C ARG A 65 -13.34 -21.71 1.73
N LEU A 66 -12.29 -22.39 2.20
CA LEU A 66 -12.37 -23.77 2.69
C LEU A 66 -12.82 -23.88 4.15
N HIS A 67 -12.87 -22.77 4.90
CA HIS A 67 -13.22 -22.74 6.31
C HIS A 67 -14.29 -21.67 6.63
N PRO A 68 -15.49 -21.73 6.01
CA PRO A 68 -16.50 -20.68 6.12
C PRO A 68 -17.08 -20.48 7.53
N GLY A 69 -16.96 -21.47 8.41
CA GLY A 69 -17.40 -21.37 9.81
C GLY A 69 -16.36 -20.79 10.77
N GLN A 70 -15.15 -20.50 10.29
CA GLN A 70 -14.08 -19.88 11.08
C GLN A 70 -14.02 -18.38 10.83
N LYS A 71 -13.41 -17.64 11.76
CA LYS A 71 -13.13 -16.22 11.54
C LYS A 71 -12.19 -16.08 10.33
N PRO A 72 -12.52 -15.22 9.33
CA PRO A 72 -11.64 -14.99 8.19
C PRO A 72 -10.25 -14.53 8.66
N GLN A 73 -9.21 -15.16 8.11
CA GLN A 73 -7.85 -14.73 8.30
C GLN A 73 -7.62 -13.43 7.49
N PRO A 74 -6.92 -12.44 8.05
CA PRO A 74 -6.47 -11.28 7.30
C PRO A 74 -5.31 -11.67 6.38
N SER A 75 -5.23 -11.04 5.21
CA SER A 75 -4.01 -11.02 4.40
C SER A 75 -3.15 -9.82 4.76
N TYR A 76 -1.92 -9.84 4.30
CA TYR A 76 -1.03 -8.68 4.29
C TYR A 76 -1.61 -7.50 3.49
#